data_AF-A0A7C3F9W5-F1
#
_entry.id   AF-A0A7C3F9W5-F1
#
_cell.length_a   1.000
_cell.length_b   1.000
_cell.length_c   1.000
_cell.angle_alpha   90.00
_cell.angle_beta   90.00
_cell.angle_gamma   90.00
#
_symmetry.space_group_name_H-M   'P 1'
#
loop_
_entity.id
_entity.type
_entity.pdbx_description
1 polymer ?
#
loop_
_entity_poly.entity_id
_entity_poly.type
_entity_poly.pdbx_seq_one_letter_code
_entity_poly.pdbx_strand_id
1 'polypeptide(L)'
;MQARKAELSAMEAEIEDLQHSLSTPASQVAATSPEDAPASASVATAPAQPAEREVAPKPVDSETRVSHCPQKLARIRGIGRVYEDKLFQAGIGTFWQVATASNEKLAAIFAIQDFQAVDLDAIKEDARRLAEETGTMGRVWSGQKPDDFESLPGIGKTYEARLYDAGVCTFAKLAAMTEAEIAAIVKAPKWNQPDYAAWIAFAQAQVQKSA
;
A
#
# COMPACT_ATOMS: atom_id res chain seq x y z
N MET A 1 -9.13 49.58 -24.26
CA MET A 1 -9.03 49.43 -22.79
C MET A 1 -10.39 49.34 -22.07
N GLN A 2 -11.50 49.85 -22.62
CA GLN A 2 -12.83 49.70 -21.99
C GLN A 2 -13.48 48.32 -22.21
N ALA A 3 -13.27 47.67 -23.36
CA ALA A 3 -13.90 46.37 -23.67
C ALA A 3 -13.48 45.23 -22.72
N ARG A 4 -12.17 45.07 -22.45
CA ARG A 4 -11.68 44.05 -21.49
C ARG A 4 -12.14 44.27 -20.06
N LYS A 5 -12.45 45.51 -19.65
CA LYS A 5 -12.96 45.82 -18.31
C LYS A 5 -14.42 45.40 -18.15
N ALA A 6 -15.21 45.47 -19.22
CA ALA A 6 -16.59 44.98 -19.23
C ALA A 6 -16.65 43.46 -19.19
N GLU A 7 -15.76 42.76 -19.90
CA GLU A 7 -15.68 41.29 -19.87
C GLU A 7 -15.26 40.75 -18.50
N LEU A 8 -14.30 41.40 -17.83
CA LEU A 8 -13.91 41.04 -16.45
C LEU A 8 -15.06 41.20 -15.45
N SER A 9 -15.81 42.30 -15.54
CA SER A 9 -16.95 42.55 -14.64
C SER A 9 -18.12 41.61 -14.89
N ALA A 10 -18.32 41.13 -16.12
CA ALA A 10 -19.34 40.14 -16.42
C ALA A 10 -18.97 38.76 -15.84
N MET A 11 -17.68 38.42 -15.88
CA MET A 11 -17.17 37.14 -15.38
C MET A 11 -17.12 37.09 -13.84
N GLU A 12 -16.92 38.24 -13.17
CA GLU A 12 -17.04 38.35 -11.69
C GLU A 12 -18.48 38.14 -11.21
N ALA A 13 -19.48 38.66 -11.93
CA ALA A 13 -20.89 38.47 -11.58
C ALA A 13 -21.35 37.01 -11.71
N GLU A 14 -20.80 36.26 -12.68
CA GLU A 14 -21.11 34.84 -12.88
C GLU A 14 -20.51 33.94 -11.79
N ILE A 15 -19.36 34.32 -11.22
CA ILE A 15 -18.74 33.62 -10.08
C ILE A 15 -19.56 33.80 -8.80
N GLU A 16 -20.15 34.98 -8.57
CA GLU A 16 -20.94 35.27 -7.38
C GLU A 16 -22.28 34.52 -7.36
N ASP A 17 -22.91 34.34 -8.53
CA ASP A 17 -24.14 33.53 -8.69
C ASP A 17 -23.87 32.03 -8.44
N LEU A 18 -22.74 31.51 -8.96
CA LEU A 18 -22.31 30.12 -8.74
C LEU A 18 -22.00 29.84 -7.26
N GLN A 19 -21.42 30.80 -6.53
CA GLN A 19 -21.18 30.65 -5.09
C GLN A 19 -22.48 30.65 -4.28
N HIS A 20 -23.48 31.46 -4.66
CA HIS A 20 -24.79 31.44 -4.01
C HIS A 20 -25.53 30.12 -4.20
N SER A 21 -25.38 29.46 -5.37
CA SER A 21 -26.01 28.18 -5.65
C SER A 21 -25.47 27.02 -4.79
N LEU A 22 -24.24 27.11 -4.28
CA LEU A 22 -23.64 26.05 -3.45
C LEU A 22 -23.95 26.20 -1.95
N SER A 23 -24.57 27.31 -1.54
CA SER A 23 -24.86 27.61 -0.12
C SER A 23 -26.29 27.33 0.32
N THR A 24 -27.09 26.57 -0.45
CA THR A 24 -28.46 26.19 -0.05
C THR A 24 -28.49 24.80 0.59
N PRO A 25 -28.56 24.66 1.93
CA PRO A 25 -28.90 23.39 2.56
C PRO A 25 -30.41 23.14 2.44
N ALA A 26 -30.79 22.22 1.56
CA ALA A 26 -32.14 21.66 1.52
C ALA A 26 -32.41 20.83 2.78
N SER A 27 -33.23 21.43 3.64
CA SER A 27 -34.21 20.87 4.57
C SER A 27 -34.35 19.34 4.75
N GLN A 28 -34.39 18.98 6.04
CA GLN A 28 -35.41 18.17 6.73
C GLN A 28 -35.38 16.64 6.64
N VAL A 29 -35.12 16.05 7.82
CA VAL A 29 -35.99 15.01 8.40
C VAL A 29 -36.22 15.33 9.89
N ALA A 30 -37.48 15.61 10.23
CA ALA A 30 -38.05 15.72 11.58
C ALA A 30 -38.18 14.30 12.18
N ALA A 31 -37.67 14.00 13.38
CA ALA A 31 -38.22 14.26 14.73
C ALA A 31 -39.46 13.41 15.09
N THR A 32 -39.33 12.54 16.11
CA THR A 32 -40.31 12.35 17.21
C THR A 32 -39.62 11.71 18.44
N SER A 33 -39.73 12.39 19.58
CA SER A 33 -39.41 12.00 20.98
C SER A 33 -40.66 11.30 21.63
N PRO A 34 -40.82 11.04 22.96
CA PRO A 34 -39.92 11.06 24.14
C PRO A 34 -40.14 9.91 25.20
N GLU A 35 -39.42 10.00 26.33
CA GLU A 35 -39.74 9.64 27.75
C GLU A 35 -40.17 8.20 28.16
N ASP A 36 -39.47 7.59 29.14
CA ASP A 36 -39.86 7.59 30.58
C ASP A 36 -38.94 6.66 31.42
N ALA A 37 -38.68 7.04 32.66
CA ALA A 37 -38.04 6.22 33.69
C ALA A 37 -39.13 5.65 34.63
N PRO A 38 -38.92 4.58 35.42
CA PRO A 38 -38.34 4.82 36.75
C PRO A 38 -37.55 3.65 37.36
N ALA A 39 -36.97 3.93 38.52
CA ALA A 39 -36.21 3.05 39.39
C ALA A 39 -37.07 2.15 40.29
N SER A 40 -36.61 0.93 40.62
CA SER A 40 -36.33 0.48 42.01
C SER A 40 -36.05 -1.03 42.16
N ALA A 41 -34.90 -1.31 42.78
CA ALA A 41 -34.56 -2.35 43.77
C ALA A 41 -35.00 -3.83 43.62
N SER A 42 -34.03 -4.76 43.62
CA SER A 42 -33.78 -5.67 44.76
C SER A 42 -32.47 -6.48 44.61
N VAL A 43 -31.94 -6.90 45.76
CA VAL A 43 -30.61 -7.45 46.07
C VAL A 43 -30.48 -8.94 45.72
N ALA A 44 -29.29 -9.40 45.27
CA ALA A 44 -28.48 -10.46 45.93
C ALA A 44 -27.49 -11.19 44.98
N THR A 45 -26.23 -11.24 45.43
CA THR A 45 -25.33 -12.41 45.38
C THR A 45 -24.62 -12.78 44.06
N ALA A 46 -23.35 -12.37 43.99
CA ALA A 46 -22.25 -13.04 43.28
C ALA A 46 -22.02 -14.47 43.86
N PRO A 47 -21.39 -15.44 43.16
CA PRO A 47 -20.24 -15.19 42.27
C PRO A 47 -20.08 -16.09 41.02
N ALA A 48 -19.16 -15.61 40.17
CA ALA A 48 -18.23 -16.38 39.34
C ALA A 48 -18.78 -17.21 38.18
N GLN A 49 -18.77 -16.61 36.98
CA GLN A 49 -18.05 -17.12 35.80
C GLN A 49 -18.13 -16.09 34.65
N PRO A 50 -17.00 -15.54 34.14
CA PRO A 50 -17.00 -14.65 32.99
C PRO A 50 -16.76 -15.44 31.70
N ALA A 51 -17.81 -15.71 30.92
CA ALA A 51 -17.68 -16.21 29.56
C ALA A 51 -18.91 -15.86 28.71
N GLU A 52 -19.17 -14.58 28.49
CA GLU A 52 -19.70 -14.11 27.20
C GLU A 52 -19.68 -12.58 27.19
N ARG A 53 -18.66 -12.02 26.53
CA ARG A 53 -18.67 -10.64 26.05
C ARG A 53 -18.56 -10.71 24.53
N GLU A 54 -19.70 -10.45 23.90
CA GLU A 54 -19.88 -9.35 22.97
C GLU A 54 -18.74 -9.11 21.98
N VAL A 55 -19.06 -9.40 20.72
CA VAL A 55 -18.24 -9.17 19.53
C VAL A 55 -17.98 -7.67 19.38
N ALA A 56 -16.89 -7.21 19.98
CA ALA A 56 -16.19 -6.00 19.55
C ALA A 56 -15.22 -6.39 18.41
N PRO A 57 -15.17 -5.65 17.28
CA PRO A 57 -14.10 -5.84 16.32
C PRO A 57 -12.78 -5.45 17.01
N LYS A 58 -11.99 -6.47 17.33
CA LYS A 58 -10.67 -6.33 17.97
C LYS A 58 -9.77 -5.50 17.05
N PRO A 59 -8.91 -4.61 17.58
CA PRO A 59 -7.88 -3.96 16.78
C PRO A 59 -7.02 -5.06 16.16
N VAL A 60 -6.82 -4.99 14.85
CA VAL A 60 -5.92 -5.91 14.16
C VAL A 60 -4.51 -5.53 14.61
N ASP A 61 -4.00 -6.21 15.64
CA ASP A 61 -2.58 -6.23 15.96
C ASP A 61 -1.85 -6.81 14.75
N SER A 62 -1.63 -5.97 13.76
CA SER A 62 -0.96 -6.30 12.52
C SER A 62 0.53 -6.33 12.84
N GLU A 63 1.00 -7.45 13.37
CA GLU A 63 2.43 -7.70 13.58
C GLU A 63 3.19 -7.28 12.33
N THR A 64 4.04 -6.27 12.46
CA THR A 64 4.83 -5.72 11.36
C THR A 64 5.70 -6.83 10.77
N ARG A 65 5.44 -7.23 9.52
CA ARG A 65 6.20 -8.29 8.85
C ARG A 65 7.29 -7.68 7.99
N VAL A 66 8.53 -7.95 8.33
CA VAL A 66 9.68 -7.49 7.54
C VAL A 66 9.78 -8.32 6.26
N SER A 67 9.83 -7.67 5.09
CA SER A 67 10.14 -8.31 3.81
C SER A 67 11.47 -7.81 3.25
N HIS A 68 12.23 -8.70 2.63
CA HIS A 68 13.46 -8.33 1.92
C HIS A 68 13.19 -7.84 0.49
N CYS A 69 12.03 -8.17 -0.06
CA CYS A 69 11.59 -7.70 -1.36
C CYS A 69 10.87 -6.35 -1.26
N PRO A 70 11.31 -5.34 -2.04
CA PRO A 70 10.47 -4.19 -2.33
C PRO A 70 9.31 -4.59 -3.25
N GLN A 71 8.18 -3.91 -3.09
CA GLN A 71 7.05 -3.97 -4.00
C GLN A 71 7.21 -2.93 -5.11
N LYS A 72 6.55 -3.16 -6.24
CA LYS A 72 6.55 -2.23 -7.37
C LYS A 72 5.65 -1.02 -7.09
N LEU A 73 6.21 -0.01 -6.43
CA LEU A 73 5.52 1.23 -6.02
C LEU A 73 5.02 2.03 -7.21
N ALA A 74 5.62 1.88 -8.40
CA ALA A 74 5.12 2.49 -9.63
C ALA A 74 3.72 1.99 -10.07
N ARG A 75 3.13 1.02 -9.36
CA ARG A 75 1.71 0.63 -9.54
C ARG A 75 0.75 1.61 -8.86
N ILE A 76 1.22 2.41 -7.90
CA ILE A 76 0.42 3.41 -7.20
C ILE A 76 0.19 4.59 -8.17
N ARG A 77 -1.07 5.03 -8.30
CA ARG A 77 -1.40 6.20 -9.11
C ARG A 77 -0.67 7.43 -8.59
N GLY A 78 0.01 8.15 -9.48
CA GLY A 78 0.83 9.31 -9.11
C GLY A 78 2.29 8.98 -8.75
N ILE A 79 2.66 7.69 -8.63
CA ILE A 79 4.06 7.27 -8.44
C ILE A 79 4.63 6.78 -9.77
N GLY A 80 5.56 7.56 -10.34
CA GLY A 80 6.40 7.12 -11.45
C GLY A 80 7.68 6.42 -10.99
N ARG A 81 8.47 5.91 -11.94
CA ARG A 81 9.78 5.28 -11.68
C ARG A 81 10.71 6.16 -10.84
N VAL A 82 10.77 7.46 -11.14
CA VAL A 82 11.62 8.41 -10.41
C VAL A 82 11.23 8.50 -8.93
N TYR A 83 9.94 8.52 -8.62
CA TYR A 83 9.46 8.58 -7.25
C TYR A 83 9.61 7.23 -6.54
N GLU A 84 9.42 6.12 -7.26
CA GLU A 84 9.73 4.77 -6.77
C GLU A 84 11.20 4.64 -6.36
N ASP A 85 12.14 5.08 -7.20
CA ASP A 85 13.57 5.02 -6.89
C ASP A 85 13.93 5.87 -5.66
N LYS A 86 13.35 7.06 -5.53
CA LYS A 86 13.53 7.92 -4.35
C LYS A 86 12.97 7.27 -3.08
N LEU A 87 11.81 6.61 -3.17
CA LEU A 87 11.23 5.87 -2.04
C LEU A 87 12.14 4.72 -1.63
N PHE A 88 12.69 3.97 -2.58
CA PHE A 88 13.63 2.90 -2.27
C PHE A 88 14.91 3.43 -1.63
N GLN A 89 15.46 4.55 -2.11
CA GLN A 89 16.61 5.19 -1.48
C GLN A 89 16.30 5.67 -0.04
N ALA A 90 15.05 6.04 0.23
CA ALA A 90 14.56 6.41 1.55
C ALA A 90 14.13 5.21 2.42
N GLY A 91 14.33 3.97 1.97
CA GLY A 91 13.97 2.74 2.70
C GLY A 91 12.47 2.44 2.73
N ILE A 92 11.67 3.11 1.90
CA ILE A 92 10.25 2.82 1.72
C ILE A 92 10.11 1.89 0.52
N GLY A 93 9.76 0.65 0.77
CA GLY A 93 9.68 -0.39 -0.26
C GLY A 93 8.33 -1.06 -0.39
N THR A 94 7.37 -0.80 0.48
CA THR A 94 6.05 -1.46 0.44
C THR A 94 4.92 -0.47 0.27
N PHE A 95 3.79 -0.94 -0.29
CA PHE A 95 2.57 -0.17 -0.39
C PHE A 95 2.08 0.30 0.99
N TRP A 96 2.19 -0.57 2.00
CA TRP A 96 1.83 -0.25 3.37
C TRP A 96 2.71 0.87 3.96
N GLN A 97 4.02 0.86 3.71
CA GLN A 97 4.91 1.93 4.16
C GLN A 97 4.58 3.28 3.50
N VAL A 98 4.19 3.30 2.22
CA VAL A 98 3.74 4.53 1.55
C VAL A 98 2.42 5.03 2.18
N ALA A 99 1.45 4.14 2.37
CA ALA A 99 0.14 4.48 2.93
C ALA A 99 0.22 5.06 4.36
N THR A 100 1.15 4.54 5.17
CA THR A 100 1.33 4.94 6.57
C THR A 100 2.38 6.04 6.77
N ALA A 101 3.13 6.41 5.73
CA ALA A 101 4.08 7.51 5.81
C ALA A 101 3.36 8.85 6.01
N SER A 102 4.03 9.78 6.71
CA SER A 102 3.55 11.16 6.83
C SER A 102 3.69 11.89 5.50
N ASN A 103 2.79 12.84 5.26
CA ASN A 103 2.81 13.66 4.04
C ASN A 103 4.11 14.49 3.97
N GLU A 104 4.60 14.98 5.11
CA GLU A 104 5.89 15.66 5.22
C GLU A 104 7.06 14.78 4.75
N LYS A 105 7.08 13.50 5.18
CA LYS A 105 8.13 12.56 4.78
C LYS A 105 8.05 12.27 3.28
N LEU A 106 6.86 12.03 2.74
CA LEU A 106 6.67 11.78 1.30
C LEU A 106 7.05 13.02 0.48
N ALA A 107 6.67 14.22 0.91
CA ALA A 107 7.02 15.47 0.26
C ALA A 107 8.54 15.69 0.22
N ALA A 108 9.22 15.44 1.35
CA ALA A 108 10.67 15.52 1.44
C ALA A 108 11.36 14.50 0.52
N ILE A 109 10.88 13.25 0.47
CA ILE A 109 11.43 12.20 -0.40
C ILE A 109 11.23 12.55 -1.87
N PHE A 110 10.03 12.98 -2.26
CA PHE A 110 9.74 13.31 -3.65
C PHE A 110 10.44 14.59 -4.11
N ALA A 111 10.92 15.41 -3.17
CA ALA A 111 11.43 16.75 -3.42
C ALA A 111 10.41 17.55 -4.25
N ILE A 112 9.18 17.61 -3.74
CA ILE A 112 8.07 18.31 -4.38
C ILE A 112 8.43 19.80 -4.41
N GLN A 113 8.48 20.36 -5.61
CA GLN A 113 8.63 21.81 -5.78
C GLN A 113 7.26 22.49 -5.69
N ASP A 114 7.21 23.75 -5.28
CA ASP A 114 5.96 24.49 -5.02
C ASP A 114 4.99 24.55 -6.21
N PHE A 115 5.48 24.35 -7.44
CA PHE A 115 4.67 24.33 -8.66
C PHE A 115 4.12 22.94 -9.04
N GLN A 116 4.51 21.88 -8.33
CA GLN A 116 4.07 20.51 -8.61
C GLN A 116 2.82 20.18 -7.79
N ALA A 117 1.67 20.09 -8.46
CA ALA A 117 0.43 19.59 -7.84
C ALA A 117 0.51 18.05 -7.70
N VAL A 118 1.11 17.58 -6.60
CA VAL A 118 1.13 16.15 -6.24
C VAL A 118 0.11 15.90 -5.15
N ASP A 119 -0.91 15.12 -5.47
CA ASP A 119 -1.92 14.70 -4.49
C ASP A 119 -1.39 13.53 -3.65
N LEU A 120 -0.77 13.86 -2.52
CA LEU A 120 -0.20 12.89 -1.59
C LEU A 120 -1.27 12.03 -0.92
N ASP A 121 -2.46 12.58 -0.68
CA ASP A 121 -3.54 11.85 -0.03
C ASP A 121 -4.10 10.79 -0.98
N ALA A 122 -4.31 11.13 -2.26
CA ALA A 122 -4.69 10.15 -3.29
C ALA A 122 -3.63 9.06 -3.47
N ILE A 123 -2.34 9.40 -3.43
CA ILE A 123 -1.23 8.42 -3.48
C ILE A 123 -1.33 7.45 -2.29
N LYS A 124 -1.55 7.95 -1.08
CA LYS A 124 -1.63 7.14 0.14
C LYS A 124 -2.86 6.25 0.16
N GLU A 125 -4.01 6.77 -0.27
CA GLU A 125 -5.23 5.98 -0.40
C GLU A 125 -5.06 4.83 -1.41
N ASP A 126 -4.46 5.12 -2.56
CA ASP A 126 -4.21 4.10 -3.59
C ASP A 126 -3.17 3.06 -3.13
N ALA A 127 -2.15 3.49 -2.40
CA ALA A 127 -1.19 2.59 -1.75
C ALA A 127 -1.86 1.70 -0.69
N ARG A 128 -2.77 2.25 0.12
CA ARG A 128 -3.53 1.47 1.12
C ARG A 128 -4.40 0.42 0.44
N ARG A 129 -5.14 0.81 -0.61
CA ARG A 129 -5.95 -0.10 -1.44
C ARG A 129 -5.09 -1.23 -2.02
N LEU A 130 -3.93 -0.92 -2.59
CA LEU A 130 -3.01 -1.94 -3.12
C LEU A 130 -2.45 -2.86 -2.02
N ALA A 131 -2.18 -2.34 -0.83
CA ALA A 131 -1.73 -3.16 0.30
C ALA A 131 -2.84 -4.12 0.77
N GLU A 132 -4.10 -3.69 0.77
CA GLU A 132 -5.27 -4.52 1.06
C GLU A 132 -5.46 -5.59 -0.02
N GLU A 133 -5.48 -5.20 -1.31
CA GLU A 133 -5.67 -6.11 -2.45
C GLU A 133 -4.59 -7.19 -2.56
N THR A 134 -3.35 -6.84 -2.23
CA THR A 134 -2.22 -7.76 -2.28
C THR A 134 -1.96 -8.49 -0.96
N GLY A 135 -2.78 -8.24 0.08
CA GLY A 135 -2.60 -8.83 1.40
C GLY A 135 -1.26 -8.49 2.04
N THR A 136 -0.72 -7.31 1.76
CA THR A 136 0.58 -6.83 2.27
C THR A 136 0.44 -5.70 3.29
N MET A 137 -0.73 -5.55 3.92
CA MET A 137 -0.88 -4.70 5.10
C MET A 137 0.08 -5.15 6.21
N GLY A 138 0.66 -4.19 6.94
CA GLY A 138 1.67 -4.47 7.96
C GLY A 138 3.04 -4.89 7.42
N ARG A 139 3.22 -5.02 6.09
CA ARG A 139 4.51 -5.38 5.50
C ARG A 139 5.44 -4.17 5.46
N VAL A 140 6.67 -4.33 5.94
CA VAL A 140 7.71 -3.30 5.91
C VAL A 140 8.93 -3.83 5.20
N TRP A 141 9.49 -3.07 4.28
CA TRP A 141 10.71 -3.47 3.57
C TRP A 141 11.94 -3.23 4.45
N SER A 142 12.87 -4.18 4.45
CA SER A 142 14.12 -4.11 5.23
C SER A 142 15.14 -3.13 4.67
N GLY A 143 14.89 -2.51 3.51
CA GLY A 143 15.84 -1.65 2.81
C GLY A 143 16.98 -2.40 2.14
N GLN A 144 17.02 -3.73 2.25
CA GLN A 144 18.02 -4.55 1.57
C GLN A 144 17.73 -4.60 0.08
N LYS A 145 18.75 -4.33 -0.72
CA LYS A 145 18.66 -4.47 -2.17
C LYS A 145 18.39 -5.96 -2.51
N PRO A 146 17.45 -6.25 -3.43
CA PRO A 146 17.31 -7.57 -4.03
C PRO A 146 18.65 -8.16 -4.50
N ASP A 147 18.83 -9.45 -4.26
CA ASP A 147 19.96 -10.20 -4.82
C ASP A 147 19.82 -10.28 -6.34
N ASP A 148 20.91 -10.04 -7.06
CA ASP A 148 20.92 -10.08 -8.52
C ASP A 148 20.85 -11.54 -9.02
N PHE A 149 19.75 -11.86 -9.69
CA PHE A 149 19.53 -13.19 -10.21
C PHE A 149 20.14 -13.40 -11.59
N GLU A 150 20.58 -12.37 -12.33
CA GLU A 150 21.10 -12.51 -13.70
C GLU A 150 22.28 -13.49 -13.83
N SER A 151 22.96 -13.81 -12.73
CA SER A 151 24.01 -14.85 -12.67
C SER A 151 23.49 -16.30 -12.81
N LEU A 152 22.18 -16.53 -12.68
CA LEU A 152 21.59 -17.86 -12.79
C LEU A 152 21.52 -18.32 -14.26
N PRO A 153 21.92 -19.57 -14.57
CA PRO A 153 21.95 -20.05 -15.94
C PRO A 153 20.53 -20.15 -16.51
N GLY A 154 20.27 -19.45 -17.61
CA GLY A 154 18.98 -19.46 -18.27
C GLY A 154 17.89 -18.63 -17.58
N ILE A 155 18.22 -17.89 -16.51
CA ILE A 155 17.32 -16.85 -16.02
C ILE A 155 17.47 -15.63 -16.94
N GLY A 156 16.35 -15.17 -17.48
CA GLY A 156 16.28 -13.88 -18.16
C GLY A 156 15.59 -12.84 -17.28
N LYS A 157 15.76 -11.56 -17.62
CA LYS A 157 15.08 -10.42 -16.97
C LYS A 157 13.57 -10.63 -16.76
N THR A 158 12.93 -11.37 -17.65
CA THR A 158 11.49 -11.68 -17.54
C THR A 158 11.20 -12.64 -16.38
N TYR A 159 12.01 -13.68 -16.20
CA TYR A 159 11.81 -14.67 -15.14
C TYR A 159 12.26 -14.13 -13.79
N GLU A 160 13.35 -13.36 -13.78
CA GLU A 160 13.78 -12.58 -12.61
C GLU A 160 12.66 -11.63 -12.14
N ALA A 161 12.11 -10.81 -13.03
CA ALA A 161 11.03 -9.89 -12.67
C ALA A 161 9.80 -10.62 -12.10
N ARG A 162 9.44 -11.79 -12.65
CA ARG A 162 8.34 -12.61 -12.12
C ARG A 162 8.64 -13.14 -10.71
N LEU A 163 9.88 -13.53 -10.44
CA LEU A 163 10.30 -13.96 -9.10
C LEU A 163 10.25 -12.79 -8.11
N TYR A 164 10.74 -11.61 -8.49
CA TYR A 164 10.64 -10.43 -7.64
C TYR A 164 9.19 -10.00 -7.38
N ASP A 165 8.34 -10.02 -8.41
CA ASP A 165 6.91 -9.73 -8.27
C ASP A 165 6.20 -10.74 -7.34
N ALA A 166 6.69 -11.99 -7.28
CA ALA A 166 6.22 -13.00 -6.35
C ALA A 166 6.85 -12.90 -4.94
N GLY A 167 7.74 -11.95 -4.70
CA GLY A 167 8.41 -11.75 -3.42
C GLY A 167 9.60 -12.70 -3.18
N VAL A 168 10.22 -13.20 -4.24
CA VAL A 168 11.45 -14.01 -4.21
C VAL A 168 12.60 -13.15 -4.70
N CYS A 169 13.26 -12.42 -3.81
CA CYS A 169 14.31 -11.45 -4.16
C CYS A 169 15.62 -11.68 -3.43
N THR A 170 15.78 -12.84 -2.79
CA THR A 170 17.04 -13.25 -2.17
C THR A 170 17.38 -14.68 -2.57
N PHE A 171 18.67 -15.00 -2.65
CA PHE A 171 19.13 -16.36 -2.84
C PHE A 171 18.67 -17.27 -1.70
N ALA A 172 18.59 -16.76 -0.46
CA ALA A 172 18.04 -17.51 0.67
C ALA A 172 16.58 -17.91 0.44
N LYS A 173 15.76 -16.99 -0.08
CA LYS A 173 14.36 -17.29 -0.38
C LYS A 173 14.25 -18.28 -1.54
N LEU A 174 15.02 -18.07 -2.62
CA LEU A 174 15.03 -18.95 -3.78
C LEU A 174 15.50 -20.37 -3.44
N ALA A 175 16.54 -20.50 -2.62
CA ALA A 175 17.09 -21.78 -2.15
C ALA A 175 16.12 -22.60 -1.28
N ALA A 176 15.16 -21.94 -0.64
CA ALA A 176 14.14 -22.56 0.20
C ALA A 176 12.88 -22.99 -0.59
N MET A 177 12.78 -22.65 -1.87
CA MET A 177 11.64 -23.02 -2.71
C MET A 177 11.87 -24.36 -3.39
N THR A 178 10.76 -24.98 -3.79
CA THR A 178 10.73 -26.17 -4.63
C THR A 178 10.67 -25.82 -6.12
N GLU A 179 11.08 -26.74 -6.98
CA GLU A 179 10.98 -26.58 -8.44
C GLU A 179 9.54 -26.30 -8.89
N ALA A 180 8.55 -26.93 -8.24
CA ALA A 180 7.14 -26.74 -8.55
C ALA A 180 6.66 -25.32 -8.23
N GLU A 181 7.08 -24.75 -7.10
CA GLU A 181 6.76 -23.37 -6.73
C GLU A 181 7.43 -22.36 -7.67
N ILE A 182 8.71 -22.59 -8.01
CA ILE A 182 9.43 -21.76 -8.97
C ILE A 182 8.75 -21.83 -10.34
N ALA A 183 8.38 -23.02 -10.82
CA ALA A 183 7.66 -23.20 -12.08
C ALA A 183 6.30 -22.47 -12.08
N ALA A 184 5.57 -22.52 -10.97
CA ALA A 184 4.28 -21.83 -10.81
C ALA A 184 4.40 -20.30 -10.88
N ILE A 185 5.51 -19.74 -10.41
CA ILE A 185 5.81 -18.30 -10.49
C ILE A 185 6.34 -17.93 -11.88
N VAL A 186 7.36 -18.64 -12.34
CA VAL A 186 8.08 -18.35 -13.59
C VAL A 186 7.18 -18.56 -14.79
N LYS A 187 6.29 -19.56 -14.77
CA LYS A 187 5.36 -19.89 -15.87
C LYS A 187 6.08 -19.92 -17.22
N ALA A 188 7.21 -20.62 -17.28
CA ALA A 188 7.96 -20.80 -18.53
C ALA A 188 7.17 -21.69 -19.50
N PRO A 189 7.23 -21.42 -20.82
CA PRO A 189 6.60 -22.29 -21.80
C PRO A 189 7.28 -23.66 -21.81
N LYS A 190 6.51 -24.72 -22.06
CA LYS A 190 6.99 -26.12 -22.01
C LYS A 190 8.17 -26.42 -22.93
N TRP A 191 8.34 -25.65 -24.02
CA TRP A 191 9.42 -25.83 -24.99
C TRP A 191 10.74 -25.15 -24.58
N ASN A 192 10.75 -24.35 -23.50
CA ASN A 192 11.94 -23.66 -22.99
C ASN A 192 11.85 -23.48 -21.47
N GLN A 193 11.85 -24.60 -20.74
CA GLN A 193 11.87 -24.59 -19.28
C GLN A 193 13.32 -24.48 -18.78
N PRO A 194 13.63 -23.47 -17.95
CA PRO A 194 14.91 -23.41 -17.26
C PRO A 194 15.09 -24.60 -16.32
N ASP A 195 16.35 -24.91 -16.02
CA ASP A 195 16.70 -25.88 -14.99
C ASP A 195 16.51 -25.26 -13.59
N TYR A 196 15.32 -25.48 -13.02
CA TYR A 196 14.97 -24.98 -11.69
C TYR A 196 15.81 -25.62 -10.58
N ALA A 197 16.22 -26.88 -10.73
CA ALA A 197 17.10 -27.56 -9.79
C ALA A 197 18.48 -26.89 -9.77
N ALA A 198 19.03 -26.54 -10.94
CA ALA A 198 20.27 -25.78 -11.03
C ALA A 198 20.15 -24.40 -10.38
N TRP A 199 18.98 -23.74 -10.48
CA TRP A 199 18.76 -22.45 -9.82
C TRP A 199 18.78 -22.57 -8.29
N ILE A 200 18.09 -23.57 -7.75
CA ILE A 200 18.08 -23.84 -6.30
C ILE A 200 19.49 -24.16 -5.81
N ALA A 201 20.22 -25.03 -6.52
CA ALA A 201 21.59 -25.42 -6.15
C ALA A 201 22.54 -24.21 -6.18
N PHE A 202 22.43 -23.35 -7.20
CA PHE A 202 23.22 -22.12 -7.26
C PHE A 202 22.89 -21.18 -6.09
N ALA A 203 21.60 -20.99 -5.79
CA ALA A 203 21.16 -20.13 -4.70
C ALA A 203 21.66 -20.64 -3.34
N GLN A 204 21.62 -21.95 -3.09
CA GLN A 204 22.19 -22.57 -1.90
C GLN A 204 23.70 -22.31 -1.77
N ALA A 205 24.43 -22.43 -2.88
CA ALA A 205 25.86 -22.14 -2.91
C ALA A 205 26.18 -20.65 -2.66
N GLN A 206 25.31 -19.71 -3.08
CA GLN A 206 25.47 -18.29 -2.76
C GLN A 206 25.22 -18.02 -1.27
N VAL A 207 24.16 -18.59 -0.70
CA VAL A 207 23.85 -18.45 0.74
C VAL A 207 25.01 -18.93 1.61
N GLN A 208 25.65 -20.05 1.24
CA GLN A 208 26.82 -20.57 1.96
C GLN A 208 28.05 -19.68 1.86
N LYS A 209 28.23 -18.92 0.78
CA LYS A 209 29.35 -17.99 0.61
C LYS A 209 29.16 -16.68 1.36
N SER A 210 27.91 -16.32 1.65
CA SER A 210 27.54 -15.09 2.34
C SER A 210 27.35 -15.26 3.85
N ALA A 211 27.51 -16.48 4.37
CA ALA A 211 27.43 -16.84 5.80
C ALA A 211 28.82 -16.85 6.45
#